data_AF-A0A0K8R9J0-F1
#
_entry.id   AF-A0A0K8R9J0-F1
#
_cell.length_a   1.000
_cell.length_b   1.000
_cell.length_c   1.000
_cell.angle_alpha   90.00
_cell.angle_beta   90.00
_cell.angle_gamma   90.00
#
_symmetry.space_group_name_H-M   'P 1'
#
loop_
_entity.id
_entity.type
_entity.pdbx_description
1 polymer ?
#
loop_
_entity_poly.entity_id
_entity_poly.type
_entity_poly.pdbx_seq_one_letter_code
_entity_poly.pdbx_strand_id
1 'polypeptide(L)'
;MEAKSSVIAAFILILLAECEVLSSSEASNDCGTISSFNVSTIVNGSELVCLTNTSWTKGDTRYNFSYLGNWTGHDHCLSPCDPCHPEPCTCRPHCICLPMADYPKVGRCVHEGSSLPMGVAHVNVSMSDCGNQDSDSEEEEEEEDEEDEEDEEDEEDEDEK
;
A
#
# COMPACT_ATOMS: atom_id res chain seq x y z
N MET A 1 -61.00 8.56 -23.63
CA MET A 1 -60.42 9.08 -22.38
C MET A 1 -58.92 9.09 -22.59
N GLU A 2 -58.30 10.26 -22.77
CA GLU A 2 -56.85 10.37 -22.87
C GLU A 2 -56.40 11.56 -22.03
N ALA A 3 -55.72 11.27 -20.93
CA ALA A 3 -55.03 12.25 -20.11
C ALA A 3 -53.53 11.96 -20.15
N LYS A 4 -52.89 12.71 -21.06
CA LYS A 4 -51.52 13.23 -21.07
C LYS A 4 -50.63 12.83 -19.89
N SER A 5 -49.74 11.87 -20.12
CA SER A 5 -48.57 11.58 -19.29
C SER A 5 -47.38 12.44 -19.78
N SER A 6 -47.10 13.56 -19.11
CA SER A 6 -45.96 14.43 -19.48
C SER A 6 -45.54 15.37 -18.33
N VAL A 7 -45.32 14.82 -17.13
CA VAL A 7 -44.78 15.60 -15.99
C VAL A 7 -43.63 14.89 -15.27
N ILE A 8 -43.48 13.57 -15.43
CA ILE A 8 -42.51 12.78 -14.66
C ILE A 8 -41.09 12.85 -15.26
N ALA A 9 -40.95 13.14 -16.55
CA ALA A 9 -39.63 13.14 -17.22
C ALA A 9 -38.75 14.34 -16.87
N ALA A 10 -39.32 15.48 -16.47
CA ALA A 10 -38.55 16.69 -16.18
C ALA A 10 -37.87 16.65 -14.80
N PHE A 11 -38.40 15.88 -13.84
CA PHE A 11 -37.82 15.78 -12.50
C PHE A 11 -36.55 14.93 -12.43
N ILE A 12 -36.33 14.02 -13.39
CA ILE A 12 -35.16 13.13 -13.41
C ILE A 12 -33.90 13.87 -13.89
N LEU A 13 -34.03 14.90 -14.74
CA LEU A 13 -32.88 15.64 -15.27
C LEU A 13 -32.29 16.65 -14.29
N ILE A 14 -33.00 16.99 -13.20
CA ILE A 14 -32.57 18.03 -12.26
C ILE A 14 -31.65 17.47 -11.15
N LEU A 15 -31.58 16.15 -10.95
CA LEU A 15 -30.73 15.54 -9.90
C LEU A 15 -29.30 15.21 -10.35
N LEU A 16 -28.91 15.51 -11.60
CA LEU A 16 -27.56 15.22 -12.11
C LEU A 16 -26.59 16.42 -12.02
N ALA A 17 -26.99 17.54 -11.41
CA ALA A 17 -26.25 18.80 -11.48
C ALA A 17 -25.43 19.18 -10.23
N GLU A 18 -25.30 18.32 -9.21
CA GLU A 18 -24.59 18.68 -7.96
C GLU A 18 -23.50 17.69 -7.52
N CYS A 19 -22.99 16.84 -8.42
CA CYS A 19 -21.79 16.03 -8.15
C CYS A 19 -20.62 16.43 -9.04
N GLU A 20 -20.33 17.72 -9.15
CA GLU A 20 -19.11 18.22 -9.80
C GLU A 20 -18.10 18.72 -8.75
N VAL A 21 -17.58 17.82 -7.91
CA VAL A 21 -16.19 17.88 -7.44
C VAL A 21 -15.71 16.43 -7.19
N LEU A 22 -15.66 15.62 -8.24
CA LEU A 22 -14.77 14.47 -8.23
C LEU A 22 -13.47 14.94 -8.85
N SER A 23 -12.51 15.31 -7.99
CA SER A 23 -11.11 15.42 -8.39
C SER A 23 -10.71 14.06 -8.94
N SER A 24 -10.82 13.91 -10.26
CA SER A 24 -10.27 12.77 -10.99
C SER A 24 -8.77 12.99 -11.03
N SER A 25 -8.06 12.50 -10.01
CA SER A 25 -6.66 12.17 -10.19
C SER A 25 -6.62 11.18 -11.36
N GLU A 26 -5.92 11.52 -12.44
CA GLU A 26 -5.68 10.56 -13.51
C GLU A 26 -4.94 9.38 -12.90
N ALA A 27 -5.66 8.28 -12.70
CA ALA A 27 -5.10 7.08 -12.11
C ALA A 27 -3.89 6.65 -12.93
N SER A 28 -2.75 6.47 -12.27
CA SER A 28 -1.56 5.97 -12.96
C SER A 28 -1.88 4.61 -13.57
N ASN A 29 -1.77 4.49 -14.90
CA ASN A 29 -2.02 3.22 -15.61
C ASN A 29 -0.96 2.14 -15.33
N ASP A 30 0.10 2.46 -14.58
CA ASP A 30 1.12 1.50 -14.18
C ASP A 30 0.81 0.89 -12.80
N CYS A 31 0.06 -0.20 -12.85
CA CYS A 31 -0.34 -1.00 -11.68
C CYS A 31 0.77 -1.88 -11.10
N GLY A 32 1.95 -1.90 -11.72
CA GLY A 32 2.93 -2.96 -11.51
C GLY A 32 2.35 -4.35 -11.77
N THR A 33 3.09 -5.41 -11.43
CA THR A 33 2.68 -6.82 -11.60
C THR A 33 3.16 -7.66 -10.41
N ILE A 34 2.36 -8.65 -10.00
CA ILE A 34 2.80 -9.66 -9.02
C ILE A 34 3.80 -10.57 -9.73
N SER A 35 5.06 -10.49 -9.34
CA SER A 35 6.16 -11.22 -9.96
C SER A 35 6.46 -12.55 -9.28
N SER A 36 5.99 -12.76 -8.05
CA SER A 36 5.99 -14.08 -7.42
C SER A 36 4.95 -14.20 -6.31
N PHE A 37 4.47 -15.43 -6.11
CA PHE A 37 3.58 -15.80 -5.01
C PHE A 37 3.88 -17.24 -4.60
N ASN A 38 4.18 -17.46 -3.32
CA ASN A 38 4.46 -18.77 -2.77
C ASN A 38 3.92 -18.89 -1.35
N VAL A 39 3.19 -19.96 -1.07
CA VAL A 39 2.72 -20.29 0.28
C VAL A 39 3.54 -21.46 0.80
N SER A 40 4.13 -21.27 1.97
CA SER A 40 4.84 -22.32 2.72
C SER A 40 4.28 -22.43 4.12
N THR A 41 4.75 -23.43 4.87
CA THR A 41 4.42 -23.60 6.28
C THR A 41 5.70 -23.41 7.09
N ILE A 42 5.63 -22.61 8.14
CA ILE A 42 6.72 -22.38 9.08
C ILE A 42 6.31 -22.84 10.49
N VAL A 43 7.29 -23.18 11.30
CA VAL A 43 7.09 -23.48 12.72
C VAL A 43 7.13 -22.16 13.49
N ASN A 44 6.08 -21.85 14.25
CA ASN A 44 6.03 -20.73 15.18
C ASN A 44 5.78 -21.29 16.59
N GLY A 45 6.86 -21.47 17.36
CA GLY A 45 6.81 -22.19 18.64
C GLY A 45 6.42 -23.66 18.44
N SER A 46 5.30 -24.08 19.02
CA SER A 46 4.73 -25.43 18.83
C SER A 46 3.70 -25.51 17.70
N GLU A 47 3.38 -24.40 17.05
CA GLU A 47 2.33 -24.32 16.02
C GLU A 47 2.94 -24.31 14.62
N LEU A 48 2.18 -24.86 13.66
CA LEU A 48 2.46 -24.73 12.24
C LEU A 48 1.59 -23.62 11.67
N VAL A 49 2.20 -22.58 11.13
CA VAL A 49 1.50 -21.44 10.51
C VAL A 49 1.88 -21.32 9.05
N CYS A 50 0.92 -20.90 8.22
CA CYS A 50 1.21 -20.59 6.83
C CYS A 50 2.00 -19.27 6.75
N LEU A 51 2.95 -19.22 5.82
CA LEU A 51 3.67 -18.02 5.44
C LEU A 51 3.48 -17.83 3.93
N THR A 52 2.91 -16.71 3.53
CA THR A 52 2.83 -16.32 2.12
C THR A 52 3.98 -15.36 1.82
N ASN A 53 4.84 -15.72 0.87
CA ASN A 53 5.85 -14.84 0.30
C ASN A 53 5.38 -14.35 -1.06
N THR A 54 5.47 -13.04 -1.29
CA THR A 54 5.10 -12.43 -2.57
C THR A 54 6.13 -11.40 -3.00
N SER A 55 6.15 -11.13 -4.30
CA SER A 55 6.82 -9.97 -4.84
C SER A 55 5.89 -9.20 -5.77
N TRP A 56 5.98 -7.88 -5.70
CA TRP A 56 5.34 -6.97 -6.63
C TRP A 56 6.41 -6.11 -7.30
N THR A 57 6.31 -5.95 -8.62
CA THR A 57 7.28 -5.21 -9.43
C THR A 57 6.57 -4.04 -10.10
N LYS A 58 7.15 -2.84 -10.01
CA LYS A 58 6.69 -1.63 -10.71
C LYS A 58 7.89 -0.97 -11.37
N GLY A 59 7.84 -0.81 -12.69
CA GLY A 59 9.03 -0.48 -13.49
C GLY A 59 10.18 -1.45 -13.20
N ASP A 60 11.36 -0.90 -12.90
CA ASP A 60 12.56 -1.67 -12.56
C ASP A 60 12.66 -2.03 -11.06
N THR A 61 11.71 -1.56 -10.23
CA THR A 61 11.74 -1.78 -8.78
C THR A 61 10.91 -3.01 -8.40
N ARG A 62 11.52 -3.92 -7.63
CA ARG A 62 10.87 -5.11 -7.07
C ARG A 62 10.79 -5.01 -5.55
N TYR A 63 9.60 -5.22 -5.01
CA TYR A 63 9.31 -5.22 -3.59
C TYR A 63 8.95 -6.63 -3.15
N ASN A 64 9.52 -7.11 -2.05
CA ASN A 64 9.28 -8.43 -1.51
C ASN A 64 8.54 -8.31 -0.17
N PHE A 65 7.55 -9.18 0.04
CA PHE A 65 6.76 -9.18 1.26
C PHE A 65 6.52 -10.60 1.74
N SER A 66 6.42 -10.73 3.05
CA SER A 66 6.05 -11.97 3.73
C SER A 66 4.87 -11.69 4.65
N TYR A 67 3.83 -12.51 4.54
CA TYR A 67 2.61 -12.40 5.33
C TYR A 67 2.38 -13.69 6.08
N LEU A 68 2.03 -13.59 7.36
CA LEU A 68 1.50 -14.72 8.08
C LEU A 68 0.09 -15.05 7.55
N GLY A 69 -0.21 -16.34 7.46
CA GLY A 69 -1.46 -16.86 6.92
C GLY A 69 -1.37 -17.29 5.46
N ASN A 70 -2.44 -17.95 5.01
CA ASN A 70 -2.61 -18.36 3.62
C ASN A 70 -3.38 -17.26 2.87
N TRP A 71 -2.73 -16.63 1.90
CA TRP A 71 -3.32 -15.56 1.07
C TRP A 71 -3.75 -16.05 -0.32
N THR A 72 -3.95 -17.37 -0.49
CA THR A 72 -4.45 -17.93 -1.76
C THR A 72 -5.78 -17.28 -2.13
N GLY A 73 -5.94 -16.87 -3.39
CA GLY A 73 -7.11 -16.15 -3.88
C GLY A 73 -6.97 -14.63 -3.85
N HIS A 74 -5.89 -14.11 -3.25
CA HIS A 74 -5.52 -12.68 -3.28
C HIS A 74 -4.33 -12.40 -4.21
N ASP A 75 -3.75 -13.44 -4.80
CA ASP A 75 -2.52 -13.43 -5.62
C ASP A 75 -2.58 -12.49 -6.84
N HIS A 76 -3.78 -12.11 -7.28
CA HIS A 76 -3.96 -11.10 -8.32
C HIS A 76 -3.78 -9.65 -7.81
N CYS A 77 -3.99 -9.40 -6.53
CA CYS A 77 -4.09 -8.05 -5.97
C CYS A 77 -2.86 -7.60 -5.19
N LEU A 78 -2.28 -8.48 -4.36
CA LEU A 78 -1.19 -8.36 -3.34
C LEU A 78 -0.06 -7.29 -3.42
N SER A 79 -0.29 -6.10 -3.97
CA SER A 79 0.60 -4.96 -3.85
C SER A 79 0.39 -4.21 -2.51
N PRO A 80 1.41 -3.48 -2.03
CA PRO A 80 1.20 -2.49 -0.99
C PRO A 80 0.25 -1.40 -1.50
N CYS A 81 -0.51 -0.80 -0.59
CA CYS A 81 -1.32 0.38 -0.88
C CYS A 81 -1.43 1.25 0.37
N ASP A 82 -1.77 2.52 0.17
CA ASP A 82 -2.16 3.43 1.23
C ASP A 82 -3.70 3.44 1.29
N PRO A 83 -4.34 3.10 2.43
CA PRO A 83 -5.80 3.16 2.55
C PRO A 83 -6.38 4.56 2.28
N CYS A 84 -5.61 5.63 2.49
CA CYS A 84 -5.96 7.01 2.18
C CYS A 84 -5.73 7.38 0.71
N HIS A 85 -4.77 6.71 0.05
CA HIS A 85 -4.44 6.88 -1.35
C HIS A 85 -4.39 5.50 -2.03
N PRO A 86 -5.56 4.91 -2.35
CA PRO A 86 -5.68 3.47 -2.64
C PRO A 86 -5.05 3.04 -3.98
N GLU A 87 -4.54 3.96 -4.79
CA GLU A 87 -3.73 3.61 -5.97
C GLU A 87 -2.35 3.09 -5.55
N PRO A 88 -1.76 2.11 -6.26
CA PRO A 88 -2.21 1.49 -7.52
C PRO A 88 -3.16 0.29 -7.32
N CYS A 89 -3.74 0.09 -6.14
CA CYS A 89 -4.58 -1.07 -5.88
C CYS A 89 -5.82 -1.12 -6.79
N THR A 90 -6.49 0.02 -6.87
CA THR A 90 -7.75 0.22 -7.60
C THR A 90 -7.57 0.27 -9.11
N CYS A 91 -6.33 0.33 -9.61
CA CYS A 91 -6.11 0.26 -11.05
C CYS A 91 -6.20 -1.18 -11.59
N ARG A 92 -6.25 -2.20 -10.71
CA ARG A 92 -6.61 -3.57 -11.08
C ARG A 92 -8.08 -3.85 -10.78
N PRO A 93 -8.82 -4.46 -11.72
CA PRO A 93 -10.22 -4.81 -11.49
C PRO A 93 -10.33 -5.82 -10.34
N HIS A 94 -11.35 -5.64 -9.49
CA HIS A 94 -11.63 -6.48 -8.32
C HIS A 94 -10.56 -6.47 -7.23
N CYS A 95 -9.67 -5.46 -7.22
CA CYS A 95 -8.72 -5.26 -6.14
C CYS A 95 -9.10 -4.02 -5.33
N ILE A 96 -9.17 -4.19 -4.01
CA ILE A 96 -9.47 -3.11 -3.07
C ILE A 96 -8.32 -2.96 -2.08
N CYS A 97 -8.03 -1.72 -1.67
CA CYS A 97 -7.05 -1.45 -0.63
C CYS A 97 -7.72 -1.55 0.73
N LEU A 98 -7.28 -2.46 1.58
CA LEU A 98 -7.74 -2.56 2.97
C LEU A 98 -6.59 -2.33 3.96
N PRO A 99 -6.84 -1.67 5.10
CA PRO A 99 -5.83 -1.46 6.13
C PRO A 99 -5.45 -2.75 6.84
N MET A 100 -4.21 -2.80 7.34
CA MET A 100 -3.78 -3.82 8.30
C MET A 100 -4.41 -3.54 9.67
N ALA A 101 -4.82 -4.59 10.38
CA ALA A 101 -5.54 -4.48 11.65
C ALA A 101 -4.72 -3.77 12.74
N ASP A 102 -3.43 -4.08 12.84
CA ASP A 102 -2.55 -3.56 13.90
C ASP A 102 -1.89 -2.23 13.54
N TYR A 103 -1.87 -1.86 12.25
CA TYR A 103 -1.28 -0.61 11.76
C TYR A 103 -2.07 -0.05 10.57
N PRO A 104 -3.19 0.66 10.82
CA PRO A 104 -4.17 0.99 9.78
C PRO A 104 -3.70 2.03 8.77
N LYS A 105 -2.55 2.69 9.02
CA LYS A 105 -1.90 3.58 8.04
C LYS A 105 -1.30 2.82 6.85
N VAL A 106 -1.09 1.51 6.97
CA VAL A 106 -0.56 0.67 5.90
C VAL A 106 -1.64 -0.28 5.40
N GLY A 107 -1.84 -0.30 4.10
CA GLY A 107 -2.83 -1.12 3.44
C GLY A 107 -2.23 -2.25 2.61
N ARG A 108 -3.08 -3.22 2.30
CA ARG A 108 -2.79 -4.31 1.36
C ARG A 108 -3.93 -4.47 0.37
N CYS A 109 -3.54 -4.76 -0.85
CA CYS A 109 -4.47 -5.09 -1.90
C CYS A 109 -5.03 -6.49 -1.73
N VAL A 110 -6.35 -6.58 -1.61
CA VAL A 110 -7.08 -7.83 -1.49
C VAL A 110 -8.08 -7.96 -2.63
N HIS A 111 -8.41 -9.21 -2.97
CA HIS A 111 -9.49 -9.47 -3.91
C HIS A 111 -10.83 -9.11 -3.27
N GLU A 112 -11.65 -8.37 -3.99
CA GLU A 112 -12.97 -7.98 -3.53
C GLU A 112 -13.87 -9.23 -3.37
N GLY A 113 -14.60 -9.31 -2.25
CA GLY A 113 -15.54 -10.40 -1.99
C GLY A 113 -14.92 -11.75 -1.60
N SER A 114 -13.59 -11.85 -1.50
CA SER A 114 -12.94 -13.02 -0.89
C SER A 114 -12.91 -12.92 0.63
N SER A 115 -12.66 -14.06 1.30
CA SER A 115 -12.42 -14.08 2.74
C SER A 115 -11.17 -13.29 3.08
N LEU A 116 -11.23 -12.44 4.11
CA LEU A 116 -10.06 -11.66 4.48
C LEU A 116 -8.92 -12.55 5.01
N PRO A 117 -7.69 -12.28 4.57
CA PRO A 117 -6.52 -12.95 5.12
C PRO A 117 -6.20 -12.37 6.50
N MET A 118 -5.45 -13.14 7.28
CA MET A 118 -5.03 -12.76 8.61
C MET A 118 -4.28 -11.42 8.60
N GLY A 119 -4.60 -10.55 9.55
CA GLY A 119 -3.96 -9.24 9.72
C GLY A 119 -4.56 -8.12 8.87
N VAL A 120 -5.53 -8.41 7.99
CA VAL A 120 -6.28 -7.37 7.26
C VAL A 120 -7.61 -7.10 7.95
N ALA A 121 -8.02 -5.83 7.98
CA ALA A 121 -9.27 -5.42 8.61
C ALA A 121 -10.21 -4.70 7.63
N HIS A 122 -11.51 -4.95 7.77
CA HIS A 122 -12.56 -4.10 7.21
C HIS A 122 -12.71 -2.84 8.06
N VAL A 123 -11.67 -2.00 8.15
CA VAL A 123 -11.86 -0.68 8.75
C VAL A 123 -12.23 0.26 7.60
N ASN A 124 -13.40 0.89 7.71
CA ASN A 124 -13.72 2.04 6.89
C ASN A 124 -12.85 3.20 7.36
N VAL A 125 -11.61 3.27 6.87
CA VAL A 125 -10.80 4.48 7.02
C VAL A 125 -11.55 5.56 6.25
N SER A 126 -12.20 6.47 6.98
CA SER A 126 -12.89 7.58 6.35
C SER A 126 -11.82 8.51 5.80
N MET A 127 -12.04 9.11 4.61
CA MET A 127 -11.13 10.14 4.08
C MET A 127 -10.90 11.29 5.08
N SER A 128 -11.81 11.50 6.04
CA SER A 128 -11.65 12.44 7.14
C SER A 128 -10.55 12.06 8.14
N ASP A 129 -10.26 10.77 8.33
CA ASP A 129 -9.16 10.28 9.20
C ASP A 129 -7.78 10.44 8.53
N CYS A 130 -7.79 10.56 7.20
CA CYS A 130 -6.59 10.82 6.40
C CYS A 130 -6.12 12.28 6.46
N GLY A 131 -6.93 13.17 7.06
CA GLY A 131 -6.72 14.62 7.08
C GLY A 131 -5.92 15.18 8.25
N ASN A 132 -5.32 14.36 9.11
CA ASN A 132 -4.53 14.83 10.26
C ASN A 132 -3.05 14.45 10.11
N GLN A 133 -2.41 14.95 9.05
CA GLN A 133 -0.97 15.17 9.05
C GLN A 133 -0.74 16.63 9.46
N ASP A 134 -0.58 16.86 10.76
CA ASP A 134 0.10 18.07 11.23
C ASP A 134 1.46 18.07 10.54
N SER A 135 1.64 18.99 9.59
CA SER A 135 2.91 19.23 8.91
C SER A 135 3.86 19.89 9.92
N ASP A 136 4.45 19.10 10.80
CA ASP A 136 5.70 19.48 11.44
C ASP A 136 6.82 19.09 10.49
N SER A 137 7.13 20.01 9.58
CA SER A 137 8.41 20.03 8.88
C SER A 137 9.50 20.26 9.92
N GLU A 138 10.08 19.20 10.45
CA GLU A 138 11.40 19.28 11.07
C GLU A 138 12.41 19.42 9.93
N GLU A 139 12.98 20.62 9.82
CA GLU A 139 14.11 20.93 8.96
C GLU A 139 15.28 20.05 9.41
N GLU A 140 15.75 19.14 8.56
CA GLU A 140 16.98 18.37 8.84
C GLU A 140 18.16 19.33 8.70
N GLU A 141 18.78 19.70 9.82
CA GLU A 141 20.08 20.37 9.81
C GLU A 141 21.15 19.36 9.38
N GLU A 142 21.85 19.71 8.29
CA GLU A 142 23.00 18.98 7.76
C GLU A 142 24.14 19.05 8.80
N GLU A 143 24.43 17.94 9.47
CA GLU A 143 25.66 17.79 10.27
C GLU A 143 26.80 17.47 9.29
N GLU A 144 27.65 18.48 9.05
CA GLU A 144 28.92 18.37 8.35
C GLU A 144 29.89 17.53 9.21
N ASP A 145 30.20 16.30 8.79
CA ASP A 145 31.27 15.49 9.42
C ASP A 145 32.62 16.13 9.08
N GLU A 146 33.26 16.73 10.09
CA GLU A 146 34.62 17.26 10.02
C GLU A 146 35.64 16.12 9.83
N GLU A 147 36.52 16.29 8.83
CA GLU A 147 37.68 15.43 8.60
C GLU A 147 38.73 15.68 9.70
N ASP A 148 38.82 14.78 10.68
CA ASP A 148 39.90 14.77 11.67
C ASP A 148 41.17 14.13 11.06
N GLU A 149 42.13 15.00 10.77
CA GLU A 149 43.53 14.69 10.49
C GLU A 149 44.22 14.24 11.80
N GLU A 150 44.57 12.96 11.90
CA GLU A 150 45.60 12.53 12.87
C GLU A 150 46.81 11.95 12.13
N ASP A 151 47.87 12.75 12.21
CA ASP A 151 49.22 12.57 11.70
C ASP A 151 50.12 12.01 12.83
N GLU A 152 51.22 11.32 12.44
CA GLU A 152 52.40 10.91 13.24
C GLU A 152 52.20 9.72 14.24
N GLU A 153 53.10 8.75 14.46
CA GLU A 153 54.53 8.55 14.20
C GLU A 153 54.91 7.07 14.53
N ASP A 154 55.92 6.53 13.82
CA ASP A 154 56.95 5.51 14.19
C ASP A 154 56.57 4.17 14.90
N GLU A 155 57.20 3.01 14.63
CA GLU A 155 58.62 2.71 14.70
C GLU A 155 58.99 1.49 13.82
N GLU A 156 60.20 1.55 13.25
CA GLU A 156 60.91 0.44 12.63
C GLU A 156 61.31 -0.60 13.68
N ASP A 157 61.10 -1.89 13.40
CA ASP A 157 61.94 -2.92 14.04
C ASP A 157 62.28 -4.01 13.03
N GLU A 158 63.58 -4.07 12.76
CA GLU A 158 64.27 -5.07 11.96
C GLU A 158 64.22 -6.42 12.69
N ASP A 159 63.74 -7.48 12.03
CA ASP A 159 64.10 -8.83 12.43
C ASP A 159 64.89 -9.53 11.32
N GLU A 160 66.16 -9.70 11.65
CA GLU A 160 67.24 -10.31 10.92
C GLU A 160 67.05 -11.85 10.85
N LYS A 161 67.04 -12.39 9.62
CA LYS A 161 67.53 -13.73 9.22
C LYS A 161 66.68 -14.99 9.43
#